data_AF-A0A0A0BEP4-F1
#
_entry.id   AF-A0A0A0BEP4-F1
#
_cell.length_a   1.000
_cell.length_b   1.000
_cell.length_c   1.000
_cell.angle_alpha   90.00
_cell.angle_beta   90.00
_cell.angle_gamma   90.00
#
_symmetry.space_group_name_H-M   'P 1'
#
loop_
_entity.id
_entity.type
_entity.pdbx_description
1 polymer ?
#
loop_
_entity_poly.entity_id
_entity_poly.type
_entity_poly.pdbx_seq_one_letter_code
_entity_poly.pdbx_strand_id
1 'polypeptide(L)'
;MYEQAGTVANIDSEAFGFRPALDDVDIKIPQMRLRGFVTPEGAQEQLALLEITGRGVYMVREGDEINIDPRQPANAIRISEISRLSVTIETGTLGRIRVLR
;
A
#
# COMPACT_ATOMS: atom_id res chain seq x y z
N MET A 1 11.15 30.44 -19.70
CA MET A 1 10.51 29.12 -19.82
C MET A 1 11.45 28.14 -19.15
N TYR A 2 11.05 27.56 -18.01
CA TYR A 2 11.83 26.51 -17.36
C TYR A 2 11.19 25.18 -17.77
N GLU A 3 11.87 24.42 -18.61
CA GLU A 3 11.54 23.01 -18.86
C GLU A 3 11.97 22.21 -17.63
N GLN A 4 10.99 21.71 -16.90
CA GLN A 4 11.20 20.73 -15.85
C GLN A 4 11.48 19.39 -16.53
N ALA A 5 12.75 18.97 -16.47
CA ALA A 5 13.17 17.64 -16.91
C ALA A 5 12.46 16.58 -16.06
N GLY A 6 11.40 15.98 -16.60
CA GLY A 6 10.77 14.80 -16.04
C GLY A 6 11.77 13.64 -16.06
N THR A 7 12.13 13.16 -14.87
CA THR A 7 13.01 12.00 -14.71
C THR A 7 12.27 10.78 -15.23
N VAL A 8 12.69 10.27 -16.40
CA VAL A 8 12.24 8.98 -16.93
C VAL A 8 12.76 7.89 -16.00
N ALA A 9 11.87 7.30 -15.19
CA ALA A 9 12.18 6.14 -14.40
C ALA A 9 12.42 4.95 -15.36
N ASN A 10 13.66 4.45 -15.40
CA ASN A 10 14.03 3.26 -16.15
C ASN A 10 13.12 2.07 -15.76
N ILE A 11 12.35 1.56 -16.73
CA ILE A 11 11.41 0.43 -16.59
C ILE A 11 12.14 -0.92 -16.79
N ASP A 12 13.47 -0.95 -16.65
CA ASP A 12 14.27 -2.16 -16.87
C ASP A 12 14.74 -2.76 -15.55
N SER A 13 13.81 -3.05 -14.67
CA SER A 13 14.04 -4.03 -13.61
C SER A 13 12.92 -5.08 -13.69
N GLU A 14 13.32 -6.33 -13.88
CA GLU A 14 12.49 -7.51 -13.63
C GLU A 14 12.16 -7.58 -12.12
N ALA A 15 11.42 -6.58 -11.65
CA ALA A 15 11.25 -6.25 -10.25
C ALA A 15 10.12 -7.08 -9.65
N PHE A 16 10.52 -8.03 -8.81
CA PHE A 16 9.64 -8.75 -7.91
C PHE A 16 9.12 -7.78 -6.83
N GLY A 17 8.08 -6.99 -7.12
CA GLY A 17 7.54 -6.02 -6.14
C GLY A 17 6.22 -5.36 -6.54
N PHE A 18 5.68 -4.52 -5.65
CA PHE A 18 4.48 -3.72 -5.88
C PHE A 18 4.68 -2.71 -7.02
N ARG A 19 3.68 -2.64 -7.90
CA ARG A 19 3.62 -1.77 -9.06
C ARG A 19 2.44 -0.82 -8.88
N PRO A 20 2.67 0.47 -8.64
CA PRO A 20 1.60 1.46 -8.53
C PRO A 20 0.69 1.42 -9.76
N ALA A 21 -0.62 1.56 -9.54
CA ALA A 21 -1.58 1.66 -10.63
C ALA A 21 -1.37 2.98 -11.38
N LEU A 22 -1.36 2.90 -12.71
CA LEU A 22 -1.52 4.06 -13.58
C LEU A 22 -3.02 4.40 -13.66
N ASP A 23 -3.36 5.64 -14.01
CA ASP A 23 -4.73 6.19 -13.95
C ASP A 23 -5.82 5.38 -14.67
N ASP A 24 -5.45 4.46 -15.58
CA ASP A 24 -6.37 3.61 -16.36
C ASP A 24 -6.76 2.26 -15.69
N VAL A 25 -6.24 1.93 -14.50
CA VAL A 25 -6.58 0.67 -13.83
C VAL A 25 -7.74 0.88 -12.83
N ASP A 26 -8.91 0.34 -13.14
CA ASP A 26 -10.09 0.34 -12.26
C ASP A 26 -9.90 -0.64 -11.07
N ILE A 27 -9.06 -0.24 -10.11
CA ILE A 27 -8.90 -0.95 -8.83
C ILE A 27 -9.99 -0.49 -7.88
N LYS A 28 -10.93 -1.39 -7.55
CA LYS A 28 -11.96 -1.12 -6.55
C LYS A 28 -11.35 -1.09 -5.15
N ILE A 29 -11.19 0.12 -4.61
CA ILE A 29 -10.69 0.33 -3.26
C ILE A 29 -11.85 0.19 -2.26
N PRO A 30 -11.76 -0.71 -1.27
CA PRO A 30 -12.78 -0.85 -0.24
C PRO A 30 -12.76 0.37 0.68
N GLN A 31 -13.89 0.64 1.34
CA GLN A 31 -13.93 1.65 2.38
C GLN A 31 -13.04 1.25 3.56
N MET A 32 -12.25 2.20 4.05
CA MET A 32 -11.30 2.00 5.13
C MET A 32 -11.46 3.05 6.23
N ARG A 33 -11.10 2.68 7.45
CA ARG A 33 -11.12 3.58 8.61
C ARG A 33 -9.90 3.37 9.49
N LEU A 34 -9.20 4.47 9.78
CA LEU A 34 -8.16 4.48 10.81
C LEU A 34 -8.80 4.34 12.19
N ARG A 35 -8.44 3.29 12.94
CA ARG A 35 -8.97 3.02 14.29
C ARG A 35 -8.06 3.55 15.38
N GLY A 36 -6.78 3.73 15.09
CA GLY A 36 -5.80 4.28 16.01
C GLY A 36 -4.39 3.92 15.56
N PHE A 37 -3.43 4.25 16.41
CA PHE A 37 -2.04 3.93 16.21
C PHE A 37 -1.43 3.40 17.50
N VAL A 38 -0.39 2.60 17.34
CA VAL A 38 0.43 2.08 18.44
C VAL A 38 1.84 2.57 18.20
N THR A 39 2.40 3.27 19.18
CA THR A 39 3.83 3.61 19.20
C THR A 39 4.47 2.71 20.25
N PRO A 40 5.18 1.64 19.86
CA PRO A 40 5.85 0.77 20.81
C PRO A 40 6.88 1.57 21.61
N GLU A 41 7.04 1.23 22.89
CA GLU A 41 8.00 1.91 23.76
C GLU A 41 9.43 1.69 23.22
N GLY A 42 10.17 2.80 23.02
CA GLY A 42 11.52 2.77 22.45
C GLY A 42 11.59 2.56 20.94
N ALA A 43 10.46 2.43 20.24
CA ALA A 43 10.44 2.37 18.77
C ALA A 43 10.24 3.77 18.16
N GLN A 44 10.97 4.05 17.08
CA GLN A 44 10.72 5.25 16.26
C GLN A 44 9.53 5.04 15.30
N GLU A 45 9.27 3.79 14.92
CA GLU A 45 8.25 3.45 13.93
C GLU A 45 6.86 3.31 14.56
N GLN A 46 5.87 3.92 13.92
CA GLN A 46 4.47 3.90 14.34
C GLN A 46 3.73 2.78 13.61
N LEU A 47 2.90 2.03 14.34
CA LEU A 47 1.97 1.06 13.78
C LEU A 47 0.58 1.70 13.67
N ALA A 48 -0.19 1.35 12.64
CA ALA A 48 -1.58 1.77 12.52
C ALA A 48 -2.54 0.57 12.65
N LEU A 49 -3.70 0.82 13.24
CA LEU A 49 -4.84 -0.10 13.22
C LEU A 49 -5.80 0.35 12.10
N LEU A 50 -5.77 -0.37 10.98
CA LEU A 50 -6.56 -0.08 9.79
C LEU A 50 -7.74 -1.05 9.70
N GLU A 51 -8.96 -0.52 9.78
CA GLU A 51 -10.18 -1.27 9.49
C GLU A 51 -10.45 -1.25 7.98
N ILE A 52 -10.60 -2.43 7.39
CA ILE A 52 -11.04 -2.61 6.01
C ILE A 52 -12.45 -3.20 6.05
N THR A 53 -13.41 -2.48 5.46
CA THR A 53 -14.83 -2.84 5.49
C THR A 53 -15.05 -4.25 4.93
N GLY A 54 -15.71 -5.11 5.72
CA GLY A 54 -16.00 -6.49 5.34
C GLY A 54 -14.83 -7.47 5.48
N ARG A 55 -13.65 -7.02 5.93
CA ARG A 55 -12.47 -7.89 6.12
C ARG A 55 -11.93 -7.90 7.55
N GLY A 56 -12.06 -6.79 8.27
CA GLY A 56 -11.68 -6.68 9.68
C GLY A 56 -10.64 -5.60 9.93
N VAL A 57 -9.98 -5.68 11.08
CA VAL A 57 -8.96 -4.72 11.51
C VAL A 57 -7.58 -5.35 11.40
N TYR A 58 -6.66 -4.63 10.75
CA TYR A 58 -5.29 -5.04 10.51
C TYR A 58 -4.35 -4.10 11.26
N MET A 59 -3.31 -4.66 11.87
CA MET A 59 -2.18 -3.87 12.36
C MET A 59 -1.15 -3.79 11.23
N VAL A 60 -0.78 -2.57 10.84
CA VAL A 60 0.05 -2.32 9.65
C VAL A 60 1.22 -1.39 9.94
N ARG A 61 2.28 -1.51 9.13
CA ARG A 61 3.48 -0.68 9.08
C ARG A 61 3.63 -0.02 7.72
N GLU A 62 4.47 1.00 7.64
CA GLU A 62 4.91 1.53 6.35
C GLU A 62 5.61 0.43 5.54
N GLY A 63 5.30 0.36 4.25
CA GLY A 63 5.75 -0.69 3.35
C GLY A 63 4.90 -1.95 3.35
N ASP A 64 3.95 -2.11 4.28
CA ASP A 64 3.06 -3.29 4.27
C ASP A 64 2.17 -3.29 3.02
N GLU A 65 2.00 -4.49 2.45
CA GLU A 65 1.21 -4.73 1.25
C GLU A 65 0.02 -5.64 1.58
N ILE A 66 -1.19 -5.20 1.23
CA ILE A 66 -2.43 -5.91 1.52
C ILE A 66 -3.18 -6.14 0.22
N ASN A 67 -3.39 -7.42 -0.13
CA ASN A 67 -4.28 -7.77 -1.22
C ASN A 67 -5.70 -7.27 -0.92
N ILE A 68 -6.32 -6.56 -1.85
CA ILE A 68 -7.63 -5.92 -1.68
C ILE A 68 -8.79 -6.84 -2.03
N ASP A 69 -8.63 -7.66 -3.07
CA ASP A 69 -9.65 -8.60 -3.55
C ASP A 69 -9.01 -9.99 -3.75
N PRO A 70 -9.47 -11.03 -3.01
CA PRO A 70 -8.95 -12.39 -3.19
C PRO A 70 -9.25 -12.96 -4.58
N ARG A 71 -10.26 -12.44 -5.31
CA ARG A 71 -10.57 -12.85 -6.69
C ARG A 71 -9.62 -12.22 -7.70
N GLN A 72 -9.00 -11.09 -7.35
CA GLN A 72 -8.01 -10.39 -8.15
C GLN A 72 -6.72 -10.30 -7.31
N PRO A 73 -6.00 -11.42 -7.13
CA PRO A 73 -4.89 -11.52 -6.19
C PRO A 73 -3.79 -10.49 -6.47
N ALA A 74 -3.64 -10.07 -7.74
CA ALA A 74 -2.71 -9.02 -8.12
C ALA A 74 -3.05 -7.67 -7.47
N ASN A 75 -4.32 -7.32 -7.23
CA ASN A 75 -4.67 -5.98 -6.73
C ASN A 75 -4.34 -5.84 -5.25
N ALA A 76 -3.60 -4.78 -4.90
CA ALA A 76 -3.20 -4.51 -3.53
C ALA A 76 -3.16 -3.02 -3.21
N ILE A 77 -3.20 -2.74 -1.91
CA ILE A 77 -2.79 -1.47 -1.33
C ILE A 77 -1.41 -1.65 -0.69
N ARG A 78 -0.58 -0.62 -0.78
CA ARG A 78 0.66 -0.47 0.00
C ARG A 78 0.49 0.68 0.96
N ILE A 79 0.90 0.49 2.22
CA ILE A 79 0.96 1.59 3.19
C ILE A 79 2.20 2.43 2.88
N SER A 80 2.02 3.66 2.41
CA SER A 80 3.14 4.52 2.04
C SER A 80 3.63 5.39 3.19
N GLU A 81 2.73 5.80 4.08
CA GLU A 81 3.06 6.67 5.23
C GLU A 81 2.05 6.47 6.35
N ILE A 82 2.52 6.47 7.61
CA ILE A 82 1.68 6.49 8.80
C ILE A 82 1.97 7.77 9.59
N SER A 83 0.96 8.64 9.70
CA SER A 83 0.99 9.80 10.57
C SER A 83 0.16 9.57 11.84
N ARG A 84 0.17 10.53 12.77
CA ARG A 84 -0.70 10.47 13.97
C ARG A 84 -2.19 10.54 13.62
N LEU A 85 -2.56 11.07 12.46
CA LEU A 85 -3.96 11.37 12.11
C LEU A 85 -4.41 10.71 10.81
N SER A 86 -3.49 10.14 10.04
CA SER A 86 -3.78 9.58 8.73
C SER A 86 -2.88 8.39 8.41
N VAL A 87 -3.36 7.56 7.49
CA VAL A 87 -2.55 6.55 6.82
C VAL A 87 -2.67 6.83 5.33
N THR A 88 -1.54 7.07 4.69
CA THR A 88 -1.47 7.24 3.24
C THR A 88 -1.26 5.87 2.61
N ILE A 89 -2.01 5.61 1.55
CA ILE A 89 -1.98 4.34 0.84
C ILE A 89 -1.79 4.58 -0.65
N GLU A 90 -1.04 3.67 -1.27
CA GLU A 90 -0.91 3.59 -2.70
C GLU A 90 -1.67 2.37 -3.20
N THR A 91 -2.34 2.52 -4.34
CA THR A 91 -3.05 1.41 -4.98
C THR A 91 -2.25 0.91 -6.16
N GLY A 92 -2.23 -0.40 -6.35
CA GLY A 92 -1.43 -1.00 -7.39
C GLY A 92 -1.62 -2.49 -7.51
N THR A 93 -0.68 -3.11 -8.21
CA THR A 93 -0.62 -4.54 -8.37
C THR A 93 0.62 -5.10 -7.68
N LEU A 94 0.46 -6.18 -6.94
CA LEU A 94 1.58 -7.00 -6.50
C LEU A 94 2.21 -7.67 -7.72
N GLY A 95 3.53 -7.77 -7.73
CA GLY A 95 4.27 -8.63 -8.65
C GLY A 95 3.89 -10.11 -8.47
N ARG A 96 4.76 -11.02 -8.90
CA ARG A 96 4.50 -12.47 -8.75
C ARG A 96 4.33 -12.85 -7.26
N ILE A 97 3.09 -13.15 -6.85
CA ILE A 97 2.79 -13.58 -5.49
C ILE A 97 3.15 -15.06 -5.33
N ARG A 98 4.03 -15.37 -4.37
CA ARG A 98 4.34 -16.74 -3.95
C ARG A 98 3.87 -16.93 -2.52
N VAL A 99 2.75 -17.62 -2.33
CA VAL A 99 2.30 -18.04 -1.01
C VAL A 99 3.09 -19.28 -0.60
N LEU A 100 3.89 -19.18 0.45
CA LEU A 100 4.54 -20.32 1.11
C LEU A 100 3.76 -20.62 2.39
N ARG A 101 3.48 -21.90 2.64
CA ARG A 101 2.72 -22.41 3.78
C ARG A 101 3.57 -23.38 4.59
#